data_AF-A0A838FMC5-F1
#
_entry.id   AF-A0A838FMC5-F1
#
_cell.length_a   1.000
_cell.length_b   1.000
_cell.length_c   1.000
_cell.angle_alpha   90.00
_cell.angle_beta   90.00
_cell.angle_gamma   90.00
#
_symmetry.space_group_name_H-M   'P 1'
#
loop_
_entity.id
_entity.type
_entity.pdbx_description
1 polymer ?
#
loop_
_entity_poly.entity_id
_entity_poly.type
_entity_poly.pdbx_seq_one_letter_code
_entity_poly.pdbx_strand_id
1 'polypeptide(L)'
;MPRDIIYFDLETQRTANDAGGWDRKGNMRMSIGVIYSTATGKYQVFNEERVNDLIERLRRADLVVGFNVLNFDYQVLMGYTILDLLHELPTADLMADVEQRLGHRLGLDSIAQATLGIQKTAAGLDAIKWWREGRLLEIAEYCCFDVKVTKLVHEHGCRHKELFFTDRFAQKQRVEIDWCHLD
;
A
#
# COMPACT_ATOMS: atom_id res chain seq x y z
N MET A 1 24.87 -5.98 4.99
CA MET A 1 24.38 -4.66 4.53
C MET A 1 23.15 -4.32 5.36
N PRO A 2 22.80 -3.05 5.57
CA PRO A 2 21.52 -2.72 6.20
C PRO A 2 20.37 -3.29 5.35
N ARG A 3 19.31 -3.74 6.03
CA ARG A 3 18.12 -4.35 5.43
C ARG A 3 17.42 -3.34 4.50
N ASP A 4 17.04 -3.75 3.30
CA ASP A 4 16.23 -2.94 2.37
C ASP A 4 14.75 -3.27 2.55
N ILE A 5 14.05 -2.38 3.24
CA ILE A 5 12.60 -2.40 3.38
C ILE A 5 12.03 -1.56 2.24
N ILE A 6 11.17 -2.17 1.44
CA ILE A 6 10.41 -1.48 0.40
C ILE A 6 9.01 -1.19 0.91
N TYR A 7 8.65 0.09 0.98
CA TYR A 7 7.27 0.51 1.15
C TYR A 7 6.61 0.64 -0.21
N PHE A 8 5.43 0.05 -0.40
CA PHE A 8 4.83 -0.14 -1.71
C PHE A 8 3.33 0.14 -1.72
N ASP A 9 2.88 0.70 -2.83
CA ASP A 9 1.47 0.93 -3.18
C ASP A 9 1.32 0.99 -4.72
N LEU A 10 0.13 0.67 -5.24
CA LEU A 10 -0.22 0.92 -6.64
C LEU A 10 -1.63 1.47 -6.83
N GLU A 11 -1.81 2.14 -7.96
CA GLU A 11 -3.09 2.59 -8.48
C GLU A 11 -3.48 1.80 -9.72
N THR A 12 -4.79 1.69 -9.97
CA THR A 12 -5.32 0.89 -11.08
C THR A 12 -5.83 1.74 -12.25
N GLN A 13 -5.98 1.10 -13.41
CA GLN A 13 -6.55 1.71 -14.62
C GLN A 13 -8.07 1.62 -14.66
N ARG A 14 -8.64 0.62 -13.97
CA ARG A 14 -10.04 0.21 -14.08
C ARG A 14 -10.61 -0.04 -12.70
N THR A 15 -11.90 0.28 -12.54
CA THR A 15 -12.63 -0.11 -11.34
C THR A 15 -12.82 -1.62 -11.30
N ALA A 16 -13.20 -2.16 -10.14
CA ALA A 16 -13.58 -3.56 -10.02
C ALA A 16 -14.72 -3.94 -10.99
N ASN A 17 -15.70 -3.06 -11.15
CA ASN A 17 -16.83 -3.29 -12.06
C ASN A 17 -16.37 -3.35 -13.52
N ASP A 18 -15.48 -2.44 -13.94
CA ASP A 18 -14.91 -2.43 -15.30
C ASP A 18 -14.05 -3.69 -15.57
N ALA A 19 -13.44 -4.27 -14.53
CA ALA A 19 -12.62 -5.48 -14.60
C ALA A 19 -13.42 -6.80 -14.54
N GLY A 20 -14.73 -6.72 -14.30
CA GLY A 20 -15.62 -7.87 -14.16
C GLY A 20 -15.70 -8.46 -12.75
N GLY A 21 -15.38 -7.67 -11.72
CA GLY A 21 -15.56 -8.01 -10.31
C GLY A 21 -14.26 -8.05 -9.50
N TRP A 22 -14.41 -8.11 -8.17
CA TRP A 22 -13.30 -8.15 -7.20
C TRP A 22 -12.47 -9.44 -7.26
N ASP A 23 -12.97 -10.50 -7.88
CA ASP A 23 -12.23 -11.75 -8.12
C ASP A 23 -11.32 -11.67 -9.35
N ARG A 24 -11.38 -10.56 -10.09
CA ARG A 24 -10.61 -10.32 -11.32
C ARG A 24 -9.64 -9.15 -11.16
N LYS A 25 -8.98 -9.03 -10.02
CA LYS A 25 -8.10 -7.89 -9.70
C LYS A 25 -6.97 -7.69 -10.73
N GLY A 26 -6.40 -8.77 -11.27
CA GLY A 26 -5.42 -8.69 -12.36
C GLY A 26 -5.94 -7.95 -13.60
N ASN A 27 -7.25 -8.01 -13.90
CA ASN A 27 -7.85 -7.29 -15.01
C ASN A 27 -8.04 -5.78 -14.74
N MET A 28 -7.83 -5.33 -13.50
CA MET A 28 -7.90 -3.91 -13.15
C MET A 28 -6.73 -3.13 -13.74
N ARG A 29 -5.59 -3.80 -13.97
CA ARG A 29 -4.32 -3.27 -14.51
C ARG A 29 -3.72 -2.15 -13.65
N MET A 30 -2.40 -2.04 -13.60
CA MET A 30 -1.69 -0.98 -12.90
C MET A 30 -1.62 0.28 -13.77
N SER A 31 -1.99 1.44 -13.22
CA SER A 31 -1.71 2.74 -13.84
C SER A 31 -0.33 3.24 -13.41
N ILE A 32 -0.13 3.39 -12.10
CA ILE A 32 1.13 3.79 -11.46
C ILE A 32 1.40 2.88 -10.27
N GLY A 33 2.64 2.43 -10.10
CA GLY A 33 3.12 1.83 -8.86
C GLY A 33 4.25 2.68 -8.28
N VAL A 34 4.31 2.80 -6.96
CA VAL A 34 5.33 3.57 -6.25
C VAL A 34 5.99 2.72 -5.19
N ILE A 35 7.31 2.85 -5.09
CA ILE A 35 8.07 2.31 -3.95
C ILE A 35 8.85 3.42 -3.24
N TYR A 36 9.14 3.19 -1.96
CA TYR A 36 10.24 3.83 -1.23
C TYR A 36 11.17 2.76 -0.69
N SER A 37 12.47 2.84 -1.00
CA SER A 37 13.49 1.92 -0.49
C SER A 37 14.28 2.55 0.65
N THR A 38 14.43 1.84 1.77
CA THR A 38 15.25 2.30 2.90
C THR A 38 16.74 2.25 2.59
N ALA A 39 17.20 1.32 1.75
CA ALA A 39 18.61 1.24 1.37
C ALA A 39 19.06 2.44 0.54
N THR A 40 18.17 2.99 -0.29
CA THR A 40 18.48 4.15 -1.15
C THR A 40 17.97 5.48 -0.61
N GLY A 41 16.99 5.44 0.30
CA GLY A 41 16.30 6.62 0.82
C GLY A 41 15.45 7.35 -0.23
N LYS A 42 15.04 6.68 -1.30
CA LYS A 42 14.42 7.29 -2.48
C LYS A 42 13.07 6.66 -2.84
N TYR A 43 12.19 7.52 -3.36
CA TYR A 43 11.00 7.09 -4.08
C TYR A 43 11.36 6.70 -5.51
N GLN A 44 10.67 5.70 -6.05
CA GLN A 44 10.68 5.37 -7.47
C GLN A 44 9.26 5.16 -7.96
N VAL A 45 8.93 5.77 -9.10
CA VAL A 45 7.62 5.69 -9.74
C VAL A 45 7.73 4.83 -10.99
N PHE A 46 6.76 3.95 -11.19
CA PHE A 46 6.66 3.03 -12.32
C PHE A 46 5.31 3.22 -13.00
N ASN A 47 5.32 3.46 -14.30
CA ASN A 47 4.14 3.30 -15.13
C ASN A 47 3.95 1.82 -15.51
N GLU A 48 2.83 1.50 -16.16
CA GLU A 48 2.53 0.13 -16.59
C GLU A 48 3.65 -0.52 -17.41
N GLU A 49 4.28 0.23 -18.33
CA GLU A 49 5.36 -0.29 -19.19
C GLU A 49 6.56 -0.82 -18.38
N ARG A 50 6.72 -0.33 -17.14
CA ARG A 50 7.79 -0.69 -16.23
C ARG A 50 7.33 -1.59 -15.08
N VAL A 51 6.16 -2.23 -15.20
CA VAL A 51 5.63 -3.14 -14.17
C VAL A 51 6.57 -4.30 -13.85
N ASN A 52 7.29 -4.83 -14.84
CA ASN A 52 8.28 -5.89 -14.61
C ASN A 52 9.48 -5.38 -13.80
N ASP A 53 9.91 -4.13 -14.01
CA ASP A 53 10.96 -3.53 -13.18
C ASP A 53 10.51 -3.40 -11.72
N LEU A 54 9.26 -2.99 -11.50
CA LEU A 54 8.64 -2.89 -10.17
C LEU A 54 8.62 -4.26 -9.48
N ILE A 55 8.11 -5.30 -10.16
CA ILE A 55 8.07 -6.67 -9.62
C ILE A 55 9.48 -7.13 -9.23
N GLU A 56 10.48 -6.90 -10.09
CA GLU A 56 11.87 -7.25 -9.78
C GLU A 56 12.46 -6.45 -8.61
N ARG A 57 11.96 -5.24 -8.33
CA ARG A 57 12.35 -4.47 -7.13
C ARG A 57 11.74 -5.07 -5.88
N LEU A 58 10.45 -5.41 -5.91
CA LEU A 58 9.78 -6.07 -4.79
C LEU A 58 10.44 -7.41 -4.44
N ARG A 59 10.81 -8.21 -5.45
CA ARG A 59 11.49 -9.51 -5.26
C ARG A 59 12.89 -9.42 -4.65
N ARG A 60 13.55 -8.26 -4.77
CA ARG A 60 14.90 -8.03 -4.21
C ARG A 60 14.86 -7.41 -2.82
N ALA A 61 13.68 -6.99 -2.34
CA ALA A 61 13.53 -6.43 -1.02
C ALA A 61 13.73 -7.52 0.05
N ASP A 62 14.32 -7.14 1.18
CA ASP A 62 14.37 -8.01 2.36
C ASP A 62 13.01 -8.05 3.09
N LEU A 63 12.16 -7.04 2.85
CA LEU A 63 10.79 -6.93 3.32
C LEU A 63 10.02 -5.95 2.43
N VAL A 64 8.82 -6.31 2.00
CA VAL A 64 7.84 -5.37 1.45
C VAL A 64 6.83 -5.00 2.53
N VAL A 65 6.62 -3.71 2.76
CA VAL A 65 5.59 -3.18 3.65
C VAL A 65 4.54 -2.46 2.80
N GLY A 66 3.28 -2.85 2.97
CA GLY A 66 2.16 -2.27 2.23
C GLY A 66 0.88 -2.24 3.05
N PHE A 67 -0.18 -1.68 2.49
CA PHE A 67 -1.49 -1.59 3.14
C PHE A 67 -2.55 -2.29 2.29
N ASN A 68 -3.05 -3.46 2.75
CA ASN A 68 -3.91 -4.35 1.96
C ASN A 68 -3.23 -4.93 0.69
N VAL A 69 -1.90 -4.95 0.70
CA VAL A 69 -1.04 -5.37 -0.41
C VAL A 69 -1.26 -6.84 -0.81
N LEU A 70 -1.51 -7.73 0.16
CA LEU A 70 -1.71 -9.16 -0.11
C LEU A 70 -3.03 -9.42 -0.85
N ASN A 71 -4.08 -8.71 -0.44
CA ASN A 71 -5.43 -8.92 -0.95
C ASN A 71 -5.75 -8.04 -2.16
N PHE A 72 -4.94 -7.03 -2.46
CA PHE A 72 -5.18 -6.11 -3.58
C PHE A 72 -3.98 -5.97 -4.52
N ASP A 73 -2.92 -5.27 -4.13
CA ASP A 73 -1.83 -4.87 -5.01
C ASP A 73 -1.14 -6.06 -5.68
N TYR A 74 -0.80 -7.10 -4.91
CA TYR A 74 -0.20 -8.30 -5.46
C TYR A 74 -1.15 -9.03 -6.41
N GLN A 75 -2.46 -9.00 -6.15
CA GLN A 75 -3.45 -9.60 -7.06
C GLN A 75 -3.53 -8.84 -8.39
N VAL A 76 -3.32 -7.51 -8.37
CA VAL A 76 -3.19 -6.71 -9.59
C VAL A 76 -1.89 -7.06 -10.31
N LEU A 77 -0.76 -7.08 -9.59
CA LEU A 77 0.56 -7.39 -10.18
C LEU A 77 0.66 -8.81 -10.75
N MET A 78 0.01 -9.80 -10.13
CA MET A 78 -0.07 -11.17 -10.66
C MET A 78 -0.84 -11.26 -11.99
N GLY A 79 -1.54 -10.20 -12.42
CA GLY A 79 -2.04 -10.07 -13.80
C GLY A 79 -0.92 -9.90 -14.85
N TYR A 80 0.30 -9.56 -14.43
CA TYR A 80 1.45 -9.28 -15.30
C TYR A 80 2.54 -10.34 -15.24
N THR A 81 2.43 -11.32 -14.34
CA THR A 81 3.48 -12.30 -14.10
C THR A 81 2.89 -13.68 -13.78
N ILE A 82 3.68 -14.73 -14.01
CA ILE A 82 3.34 -16.10 -13.62
C ILE A 82 3.74 -16.43 -12.17
N LEU A 83 4.47 -15.51 -11.52
CA LEU A 83 4.99 -15.68 -10.16
C LEU A 83 3.85 -15.59 -9.14
N ASP A 84 3.98 -16.37 -8.07
CA ASP A 84 3.08 -16.29 -6.93
C ASP A 84 3.66 -15.32 -5.89
N LEU A 85 3.34 -14.03 -6.07
CA LEU A 85 3.89 -12.96 -5.24
C LEU A 85 3.51 -13.08 -3.77
N LEU A 86 2.40 -13.76 -3.43
CA LEU A 86 1.98 -13.97 -2.05
C LEU A 86 2.92 -14.90 -1.29
N HIS A 87 3.49 -15.89 -1.99
CA HIS A 87 4.38 -16.89 -1.40
C HIS A 87 5.85 -16.54 -1.60
N GLU A 88 6.19 -15.76 -2.63
CA GLU A 88 7.58 -15.38 -2.94
C GLU A 88 8.08 -14.18 -2.14
N LEU A 89 7.22 -13.23 -1.76
CA LEU A 89 7.65 -11.96 -1.19
C LEU A 89 7.53 -11.94 0.34
N PRO A 90 8.64 -11.75 1.09
CA PRO A 90 8.57 -11.42 2.51
C PRO A 90 7.77 -10.12 2.69
N THR A 91 6.60 -10.20 3.31
CA THR A 91 5.63 -9.10 3.29
C THR A 91 5.05 -8.81 4.68
N ALA A 92 4.95 -7.53 5.01
CA ALA A 92 4.15 -7.02 6.11
C ALA A 92 2.97 -6.22 5.56
N ASP A 93 1.77 -6.78 5.66
CA ASP A 93 0.53 -6.10 5.31
C ASP A 93 -0.10 -5.48 6.56
N LEU A 94 0.01 -4.15 6.67
CA LEU A 94 -0.41 -3.44 7.88
C LEU A 94 -1.92 -3.52 8.12
N MET A 95 -2.73 -3.58 7.05
CA MET A 95 -4.19 -3.71 7.20
C MET A 95 -4.55 -5.09 7.71
N ALA A 96 -3.94 -6.14 7.15
CA ALA A 96 -4.20 -7.51 7.57
C ALA A 96 -3.83 -7.73 9.05
N ASP A 97 -2.71 -7.18 9.49
CA ASP A 97 -2.25 -7.30 10.88
C ASP A 97 -3.17 -6.55 11.87
N VAL A 98 -3.68 -5.38 11.47
CA VAL A 98 -4.69 -4.63 12.23
C VAL A 98 -6.04 -5.36 12.25
N GLU A 99 -6.47 -5.91 11.11
CA GLU A 99 -7.72 -6.70 11.00
C GLU A 99 -7.67 -7.91 11.93
N GLN A 100 -6.54 -8.61 12.01
CA GLN A 100 -6.35 -9.75 12.91
C GLN A 100 -6.56 -9.39 14.39
N ARG A 101 -6.20 -8.18 14.80
CA ARG A 101 -6.36 -7.70 16.19
C ARG A 101 -7.74 -7.17 16.50
N LEU A 102 -8.37 -6.50 15.54
CA LEU A 102 -9.64 -5.80 15.75
C LEU A 102 -10.87 -6.59 15.26
N GLY A 103 -10.67 -7.66 14.48
CA GLY A 103 -11.74 -8.45 13.87
C GLY A 103 -12.48 -7.72 12.73
N HIS A 104 -11.98 -6.56 12.29
CA HIS A 104 -12.53 -5.80 11.17
C HIS A 104 -11.45 -4.94 10.52
N ARG A 105 -11.67 -4.58 9.25
CA ARG A 105 -10.75 -3.76 8.46
C ARG A 105 -10.86 -2.28 8.83
N LEU A 106 -9.72 -1.61 8.77
CA LEU A 106 -9.62 -0.16 8.85
C LEU A 106 -8.95 0.39 7.60
N GLY A 107 -9.38 1.56 7.14
CA GLY A 107 -8.70 2.27 6.06
C GLY A 107 -7.46 2.99 6.55
N LEU A 108 -6.47 3.13 5.66
CA LEU A 108 -5.21 3.83 5.95
C LEU A 108 -5.46 5.24 6.50
N ASP A 109 -6.39 5.98 5.92
CA ASP A 109 -6.74 7.36 6.30
C ASP A 109 -7.24 7.45 7.75
N SER A 110 -8.06 6.48 8.18
CA SER A 110 -8.59 6.45 9.55
C SER A 110 -7.45 6.28 10.56
N ILE A 111 -6.52 5.37 10.26
CA ILE A 111 -5.35 5.12 11.10
C ILE A 111 -4.40 6.32 11.07
N ALA A 112 -4.08 6.84 9.88
CA ALA A 112 -3.17 7.95 9.70
C ALA A 112 -3.66 9.24 10.37
N GLN A 113 -4.95 9.54 10.24
CA GLN A 113 -5.54 10.72 10.87
C GLN A 113 -5.51 10.61 12.39
N ALA A 114 -5.95 9.47 12.94
CA ALA A 114 -6.04 9.31 14.39
C ALA A 114 -4.66 9.15 15.06
N THR A 115 -3.69 8.54 14.37
CA THR A 115 -2.35 8.26 14.89
C THR A 115 -1.39 9.41 14.67
N LEU A 116 -1.35 9.96 13.46
CA LEU A 116 -0.33 10.92 13.01
C LEU A 116 -0.88 12.32 12.78
N GLY A 117 -2.20 12.51 12.79
CA GLY A 117 -2.85 13.77 12.42
C GLY A 117 -2.71 14.09 10.92
N ILE A 118 -2.42 13.08 10.09
CA ILE A 118 -2.24 13.23 8.64
C ILE A 118 -3.55 12.88 7.94
N GLN A 119 -4.04 13.81 7.11
CA GLN A 119 -5.24 13.62 6.30
C GLN A 119 -4.89 13.54 4.82
N LYS A 120 -5.51 12.62 4.09
CA LYS A 120 -5.48 12.64 2.62
C LYS A 120 -6.33 13.79 2.07
N THR A 121 -5.90 14.30 0.92
CA THR A 121 -6.63 15.32 0.16
C THR A 121 -7.39 14.74 -1.04
N ALA A 122 -7.21 13.45 -1.34
CA ALA A 122 -7.80 12.74 -2.48
C ALA A 122 -8.10 11.27 -2.12
N ALA A 123 -8.96 10.62 -2.91
CA ALA A 123 -9.33 9.21 -2.76
C ALA A 123 -8.96 8.39 -4.00
N GLY A 124 -8.82 7.05 -3.88
CA GLY A 124 -8.43 6.19 -5.02
C GLY A 124 -9.38 6.24 -6.22
N LEU A 125 -10.66 6.62 -6.05
CA LEU A 125 -11.57 6.85 -7.19
C LEU A 125 -11.14 8.08 -8.03
N ASP A 126 -10.44 9.05 -7.43
CA ASP A 126 -9.86 10.18 -8.15
C ASP A 126 -8.72 9.71 -9.07
N ALA A 127 -7.93 8.71 -8.64
CA ALA A 127 -6.84 8.16 -9.44
C ALA A 127 -7.32 7.51 -10.75
N ILE A 128 -8.43 6.75 -10.71
CA ILE A 128 -9.03 6.16 -11.92
C ILE A 128 -9.58 7.26 -12.86
N LYS A 129 -10.14 8.33 -12.29
CA LYS A 129 -10.58 9.49 -13.09
C LYS A 129 -9.38 10.17 -13.76
N TRP A 130 -8.31 10.43 -13.02
CA TRP A 130 -7.08 11.01 -13.55
C TRP A 130 -6.43 10.13 -14.62
N TRP A 131 -6.50 8.81 -14.46
CA TRP A 131 -6.01 7.88 -15.49
C TRP A 131 -6.77 8.08 -16.81
N ARG A 132 -8.10 8.16 -16.75
CA ARG A 132 -8.94 8.42 -17.93
C ARG A 132 -8.66 9.81 -18.56
N GLU A 133 -8.21 10.76 -17.76
CA GLU A 133 -7.82 12.12 -18.18
C GLU A 133 -6.35 12.22 -18.63
N GLY A 134 -5.54 11.14 -18.53
CA GLY A 134 -4.11 11.17 -18.84
C GLY A 134 -3.24 11.91 -17.81
N ARG A 135 -3.78 12.16 -16.61
CA ARG A 135 -3.18 12.95 -15.52
C ARG A 135 -2.29 12.08 -14.63
N LEU A 136 -1.20 11.58 -15.22
CA LEU A 136 -0.31 10.60 -14.56
C LEU A 136 0.48 11.18 -13.38
N LEU A 137 0.78 12.48 -13.42
CA LEU A 137 1.54 13.14 -12.36
C LEU A 137 0.74 13.15 -11.06
N GLU A 138 -0.56 13.47 -11.13
CA GLU A 138 -1.45 13.50 -9.97
C GLU A 138 -1.65 12.11 -9.35
N ILE A 139 -1.73 11.06 -10.19
CA ILE A 139 -1.76 9.68 -9.71
C ILE A 139 -0.45 9.35 -8.98
N ALA A 140 0.70 9.72 -9.56
CA ALA A 140 1.99 9.48 -8.95
C ALA A 140 2.17 10.24 -7.63
N GLU A 141 1.74 11.49 -7.54
CA GLU A 141 1.77 12.29 -6.31
C GLU A 141 0.89 11.66 -5.22
N TYR A 142 -0.31 11.21 -5.58
CA TYR A 142 -1.22 10.51 -4.67
C TYR A 142 -0.62 9.20 -4.16
N CYS A 143 -0.16 8.33 -5.06
CA CYS A 143 0.44 7.05 -4.69
C CYS A 143 1.74 7.24 -3.87
N CYS A 144 2.55 8.27 -4.16
CA CYS A 144 3.70 8.64 -3.31
C CYS A 144 3.27 9.04 -1.90
N PHE A 145 2.14 9.75 -1.76
CA PHE A 145 1.60 10.10 -0.46
C PHE A 145 1.16 8.85 0.31
N ASP A 146 0.51 7.89 -0.36
CA ASP A 146 0.07 6.64 0.26
C ASP A 146 1.26 5.79 0.74
N VAL A 147 2.32 5.67 -0.06
CA VAL A 147 3.59 5.04 0.36
C VAL A 147 4.19 5.76 1.56
N LYS A 148 4.21 7.11 1.55
CA LYS A 148 4.71 7.90 2.68
C LYS A 148 3.90 7.64 3.96
N VAL A 149 2.58 7.62 3.87
CA VAL A 149 1.70 7.42 5.02
C VAL A 149 1.86 6.00 5.56
N THR A 150 1.86 4.99 4.70
CA THR A 150 2.15 3.60 5.05
C THR A 150 3.47 3.48 5.81
N LYS A 151 4.54 4.12 5.30
CA LYS A 151 5.83 4.18 5.99
C LYS A 151 5.73 4.80 7.38
N LEU A 152 5.11 5.96 7.51
CA LEU A 152 5.01 6.67 8.78
C LEU A 152 4.16 5.90 9.81
N VAL A 153 3.10 5.21 9.37
CA VAL A 153 2.28 4.34 10.21
C VAL A 153 3.10 3.15 10.69
N HIS A 154 3.84 2.48 9.80
CA HIS A 154 4.73 1.38 10.16
C HIS A 154 5.76 1.81 11.21
N GLU A 155 6.50 2.89 10.95
CA GLU A 155 7.53 3.42 11.86
C GLU A 155 6.95 3.84 13.22
N HIS A 156 5.72 4.37 13.24
CA HIS A 156 5.03 4.67 14.49
C HIS A 156 4.70 3.40 15.26
N GLY A 157 4.17 2.37 14.60
CA GLY A 157 3.88 1.07 15.20
C GLY A 157 5.14 0.40 15.77
N CYS A 158 6.29 0.48 15.09
CA CYS A 158 7.56 -0.01 15.60
C CYS A 158 8.02 0.74 16.87
N ARG A 159 7.89 2.07 16.88
CA ARG A 159 8.43 2.93 17.95
C ARG A 159 7.54 2.98 19.19
N HIS A 160 6.23 3.10 18.99
CA HIS A 160 5.27 3.37 20.05
C HIS A 160 4.47 2.13 20.47
N LYS A 161 4.53 1.07 19.66
CA LYS A 161 3.80 -0.18 19.89
C LYS A 161 2.29 -0.02 19.98
N GLU A 162 1.76 0.99 19.31
CA GLU A 162 0.34 1.28 19.25
C GLU A 162 -0.02 2.02 17.98
N LEU A 163 -1.28 1.92 17.60
CA LEU A 163 -1.92 2.78 16.62
C LEU A 163 -3.24 3.28 17.19
N PHE A 164 -3.76 4.34 16.57
CA PHE A 164 -5.07 4.89 16.87
C PHE A 164 -5.95 4.89 15.63
N PHE A 165 -7.25 4.79 15.84
CA PHE A 165 -8.27 4.88 14.79
C PHE A 165 -9.54 5.52 15.33
N THR A 166 -10.41 5.98 14.45
CA THR A 166 -11.71 6.52 14.83
C THR A 166 -12.78 5.43 14.63
N ASP A 167 -13.55 5.13 15.68
CA ASP A 167 -14.64 4.17 15.59
C ASP A 167 -15.92 4.75 14.97
N ARG A 168 -16.94 3.91 14.82
CA ARG A 168 -18.26 4.29 14.28
C ARG A 168 -19.01 5.37 15.10
N PHE A 169 -18.55 5.66 16.31
CA PHE A 169 -19.11 6.69 17.21
C PHE A 169 -18.23 7.95 17.25
N ALA A 170 -17.31 8.10 16.29
CA ALA A 170 -16.34 9.18 16.22
C ALA A 170 -15.40 9.28 17.44
N GLN A 171 -15.18 8.17 18.15
CA GLN A 171 -14.26 8.12 19.28
C GLN A 171 -12.89 7.59 18.84
N LYS A 172 -11.83 8.20 19.36
CA LYS A 172 -10.46 7.75 19.16
C LYS A 172 -10.20 6.51 20.00
N GLN A 173 -9.98 5.38 19.33
CA GLN A 173 -9.64 4.10 19.94
C GLN A 173 -8.15 3.81 19.74
N ARG A 174 -7.61 2.94 20.60
CA ARG A 174 -6.21 2.48 20.58
C ARG A 174 -6.18 0.99 20.23
N VAL A 175 -5.23 0.59 19.39
CA VAL A 175 -4.88 -0.80 19.15
C VAL A 175 -3.40 -1.01 19.44
N GLU A 176 -3.09 -2.07 20.18
CA GLU A 176 -1.70 -2.46 20.46
C GLU A 176 -1.12 -3.22 19.27
N ILE A 177 0.05 -2.80 18.81
CA ILE A 177 0.73 -3.33 17.62
C ILE A 177 2.21 -3.46 17.98
N ASP A 178 2.90 -4.50 17.52
CA ASP A 178 4.36 -4.57 17.69
C ASP A 178 5.00 -5.04 16.39
N TRP A 179 5.56 -4.07 15.65
CA TRP A 179 6.27 -4.30 14.40
C TRP A 179 7.79 -4.15 14.54
N CYS A 180 8.32 -3.95 15.75
CA CYS A 180 9.76 -3.74 15.93
C CYS A 180 10.63 -4.93 15.50
N HIS A 181 10.03 -6.12 15.39
CA HIS A 181 10.68 -7.33 14.93
C HIS A 181 10.77 -7.42 13.39
N LEU A 182 10.09 -6.51 12.66
CA LEU A 182 10.10 -6.42 11.21
C LEU A 182 11.23 -5.53 10.68
N ASP A 183 11.76 -4.62 11.50
CA ASP A 183 12.90 -3.75 11.18
C ASP A 183 14.26 -4.45 11.31
#